data_AF-A0A834AC35-F1
#
_entry.id   AF-A0A834AC35-F1
#
_cell.length_a   1.000
_cell.length_b   1.000
_cell.length_c   1.000
_cell.angle_alpha   90.00
_cell.angle_beta   90.00
_cell.angle_gamma   90.00
#
_symmetry.space_group_name_H-M   'P 1'
#
loop_
_entity.id
_entity.type
_entity.pdbx_description
1 polymer ?
#
loop_
_entity_poly.entity_id
_entity_poly.type
_entity_poly.pdbx_seq_one_letter_code
_entity_poly.pdbx_strand_id
1 'polypeptide(L)'
;MDSLQKQDLRRPKIHRTGPVSPYQPPTLSSLQRLLWARRAATLSHVNEVWPNLFLGDAHAARDRSKLTQLGITHVVNVAAGRVLVHCAMGVSRSATVVLAFLMIYENLTLVEAIQTVQAHRDICPNSGFLRQLQVLDNRLRRETERR
;
A
#
# COMPACT_ATOMS: atom_id res chain seq x y z
N MET A 1 -20.74 6.63 -16.60
CA MET A 1 -19.93 6.13 -15.46
C MET A 1 -20.41 4.72 -15.19
N ASP A 2 -19.76 3.73 -15.81
CA ASP A 2 -20.18 2.34 -15.65
C ASP A 2 -19.87 1.83 -14.25
N SER A 3 -20.89 1.25 -13.62
CA SER A 3 -20.80 0.69 -12.28
C SER A 3 -19.97 -0.59 -12.32
N LEU A 4 -18.83 -0.60 -11.61
CA LEU A 4 -18.03 -1.81 -11.37
C LEU A 4 -18.95 -2.95 -10.91
N GLN A 5 -19.00 -4.03 -11.68
CA GLN A 5 -19.88 -5.15 -11.38
C GLN A 5 -19.28 -5.96 -10.22
N LYS A 6 -20.10 -6.49 -9.31
CA LYS A 6 -19.65 -7.31 -8.17
C LYS A 6 -18.76 -8.51 -8.56
N GLN A 7 -18.77 -8.92 -9.82
CA GLN A 7 -17.93 -9.98 -10.35
C GLN A 7 -16.47 -9.55 -10.52
N ASP A 8 -16.22 -8.27 -10.83
CA ASP A 8 -14.89 -7.68 -11.01
C ASP A 8 -14.08 -7.61 -9.70
N LEU A 9 -14.79 -7.68 -8.56
CA LEU A 9 -14.21 -7.67 -7.22
C LEU A 9 -13.94 -9.08 -6.67
N ARG A 10 -14.23 -10.15 -7.43
CA ARG A 10 -14.02 -11.52 -6.95
C ARG A 10 -12.51 -11.82 -6.90
N ARG A 11 -12.02 -12.18 -5.71
CA ARG A 11 -10.65 -12.67 -5.54
C ARG A 11 -10.42 -13.88 -6.45
N PRO A 12 -9.37 -13.89 -7.27
CA PRO A 12 -9.02 -15.08 -8.07
C PRO A 12 -8.80 -16.29 -7.16
N LYS A 13 -9.38 -17.43 -7.53
CA LYS A 13 -9.22 -18.70 -6.80
C LYS A 13 -7.81 -19.24 -7.07
N ILE A 14 -6.90 -19.03 -6.13
CA ILE A 14 -5.55 -19.61 -6.17
C ILE A 14 -5.66 -21.10 -5.84
N HIS A 15 -5.63 -21.95 -6.86
CA HIS A 15 -5.63 -23.40 -6.66
C HIS A 15 -4.21 -23.82 -6.24
N ARG A 16 -4.01 -24.16 -4.97
CA ARG A 16 -2.80 -24.86 -4.52
C ARG A 16 -2.97 -26.35 -4.82
N THR A 17 -2.40 -26.81 -5.92
CA THR A 17 -2.34 -28.25 -6.25
C THR A 17 -1.08 -28.86 -5.64
N GLY A 18 -1.21 -29.55 -4.51
CA GLY A 18 -0.12 -30.34 -3.95
C GLY A 18 -0.29 -30.69 -2.46
N PRO A 19 0.34 -31.79 -1.98
CA PRO A 19 0.37 -32.12 -0.56
C PRO A 19 1.05 -31.01 0.24
N VAL A 20 0.42 -30.59 1.34
CA VAL A 20 0.89 -29.49 2.18
C VAL A 20 1.99 -30.01 3.11
N SER A 21 3.23 -30.04 2.62
CA SER A 21 4.39 -30.11 3.50
C SER A 21 4.45 -28.85 4.38
N PRO A 22 4.89 -28.92 5.65
CA PRO A 22 5.12 -27.74 6.46
C PRO A 22 6.02 -26.76 5.72
N TYR A 23 5.56 -25.52 5.55
CA TYR A 23 6.36 -24.50 4.90
C TYR A 23 7.62 -24.22 5.72
N GLN A 24 8.78 -24.42 5.12
CA GLN A 24 10.05 -23.94 5.65
C GLN A 24 10.45 -22.65 4.90
N PRO A 25 10.68 -21.53 5.60
CA PRO A 25 11.15 -20.30 4.98
C PRO A 25 12.51 -20.51 4.29
N PRO A 26 12.65 -20.16 3.00
CA PRO A 26 13.92 -20.31 2.29
C PRO A 26 14.97 -19.32 2.80
N THR A 27 16.24 -19.69 2.70
CA THR A 27 17.36 -18.79 2.98
C THR A 27 17.48 -17.68 1.92
N LEU A 28 18.14 -16.58 2.26
CA LEU A 28 18.41 -15.47 1.31
C LEU A 28 19.13 -15.96 0.04
N SER A 29 20.14 -16.81 0.18
CA SER A 29 20.88 -17.38 -0.95
C SER A 29 19.96 -18.22 -1.86
N SER A 30 19.02 -18.96 -1.27
CA SER A 30 18.04 -19.75 -2.03
C SER A 30 17.07 -18.85 -2.80
N LEU A 31 16.64 -17.74 -2.20
CA LEU A 31 15.80 -16.73 -2.84
C LEU A 31 16.53 -16.01 -3.99
N GLN A 32 17.77 -15.58 -3.77
CA GLN A 32 18.58 -14.92 -4.81
C GLN A 32 18.81 -15.85 -6.00
N ARG A 33 19.13 -17.13 -5.74
CA ARG A 33 19.28 -18.15 -6.79
C ARG A 33 18.00 -18.35 -7.57
N LEU A 34 16.84 -18.41 -6.90
CA LEU A 34 15.54 -18.52 -7.57
C LEU A 34 15.29 -17.36 -8.54
N LEU A 35 15.59 -16.13 -8.13
CA LEU A 35 15.42 -14.93 -8.95
C LEU A 35 16.39 -14.89 -10.15
N TRP A 36 17.63 -15.34 -9.97
CA TRP A 36 18.63 -15.33 -11.04
C TRP A 36 18.49 -16.49 -12.03
N ALA A 37 18.01 -17.66 -11.57
CA ALA A 37 17.86 -18.83 -12.43
C ALA A 37 16.79 -18.67 -13.51
N ARG A 38 15.82 -17.75 -13.36
CA ARG A 38 14.65 -17.63 -14.24
C ARG A 38 14.50 -16.25 -14.88
N ARG A 39 15.62 -15.61 -15.27
CA ARG A 39 15.56 -14.38 -16.05
C ARG A 39 15.25 -14.68 -17.52
N ALA A 40 14.25 -13.98 -18.07
CA ALA A 40 14.03 -13.94 -19.51
C ALA A 40 15.20 -13.19 -20.19
N ALA A 41 15.50 -13.55 -21.45
CA ALA A 41 16.57 -12.93 -22.23
C ALA A 41 16.30 -11.44 -22.54
N THR A 42 15.02 -11.04 -22.57
CA THR A 42 14.58 -9.66 -22.79
C THR A 42 13.54 -9.27 -21.75
N LEU A 43 13.56 -8.00 -21.33
CA LEU A 43 12.58 -7.42 -20.43
C LEU A 43 11.77 -6.38 -21.19
N SER A 44 10.49 -6.64 -21.39
CA SER A 44 9.56 -5.65 -21.95
C SER A 44 9.25 -4.55 -20.93
N HIS A 45 8.87 -3.37 -21.43
CA HIS A 45 8.49 -2.23 -20.59
C HIS A 45 7.28 -2.49 -19.69
N VAL A 46 6.41 -3.46 -20.03
CA VAL A 46 5.26 -3.86 -19.22
C VAL A 46 4.95 -5.34 -19.43
N ASN A 47 4.63 -6.04 -18.33
CA ASN A 47 4.22 -7.44 -18.33
C ASN A 47 2.98 -7.61 -17.46
N GLU A 48 2.02 -8.43 -17.91
CA GLU A 48 0.97 -8.95 -17.03
C GLU A 48 1.59 -10.01 -16.12
N VAL A 49 1.62 -9.75 -14.81
CA VAL A 49 2.24 -10.64 -13.81
C VAL A 49 1.19 -11.44 -13.04
N TRP A 50 -0.07 -11.04 -13.15
CA TRP A 50 -1.24 -11.69 -12.58
C TRP A 50 -2.49 -11.20 -13.33
N PRO A 51 -3.62 -11.94 -13.40
CA PRO A 51 -4.81 -11.50 -14.12
C PRO A 51 -5.21 -10.05 -13.80
N ASN A 52 -5.18 -9.19 -14.82
CA ASN A 52 -5.45 -7.75 -14.78
C ASN A 52 -4.49 -6.94 -13.88
N LEU A 53 -3.30 -7.47 -13.58
CA LEU A 53 -2.25 -6.80 -12.81
C LEU A 53 -0.95 -6.79 -13.60
N PHE A 54 -0.50 -5.58 -13.90
CA PHE A 54 0.66 -5.33 -14.74
C PHE A 54 1.78 -4.73 -13.91
N LEU A 55 3.01 -5.17 -14.19
CA LEU A 55 4.23 -4.54 -13.71
C LEU A 55 4.95 -3.93 -14.91
N GLY A 56 5.20 -2.63 -14.85
CA GLY A 56 5.89 -1.91 -15.91
C GLY A 56 6.82 -0.83 -15.40
N ASP A 57 7.62 -0.28 -16.29
CA ASP A 57 8.58 0.77 -16.02
C ASP A 57 8.03 2.18 -16.34
N ALA A 58 8.89 3.20 -16.21
CA ALA A 58 8.53 4.58 -16.48
C ALA A 58 8.19 4.85 -17.97
N HIS A 59 8.71 4.03 -18.91
CA HIS A 59 8.40 4.16 -20.32
C HIS A 59 6.97 3.69 -20.59
N ALA A 60 6.62 2.50 -20.10
CA ALA A 60 5.25 1.99 -20.16
C ALA A 60 4.23 2.92 -19.50
N ALA A 61 4.60 3.53 -18.36
CA ALA A 61 3.72 4.47 -17.66
C ALA A 61 3.44 5.77 -18.43
N ARG A 62 4.29 6.15 -19.39
CA ARG A 62 4.15 7.37 -20.21
C ARG A 62 3.50 7.09 -21.58
N ASP A 63 3.48 5.84 -22.02
CA ASP A 63 2.89 5.43 -23.29
C ASP A 63 1.36 5.27 -23.18
N ARG A 64 0.64 6.36 -23.43
CA ARG A 64 -0.84 6.38 -23.39
C ARG A 64 -1.47 5.39 -24.35
N SER A 65 -0.92 5.25 -25.56
CA SER A 65 -1.46 4.33 -26.56
C SER A 65 -1.37 2.89 -26.08
N LYS A 66 -0.24 2.51 -25.46
CA LYS A 66 -0.08 1.17 -24.88
C LYS A 66 -1.00 0.94 -23.68
N LEU A 67 -1.14 1.91 -22.78
CA LEU A 67 -2.04 1.80 -21.62
C LEU A 67 -3.50 1.62 -22.06
N THR A 68 -3.96 2.39 -23.06
CA THR A 68 -5.30 2.26 -23.62
C THR A 68 -5.49 0.91 -24.33
N GLN A 69 -4.51 0.47 -25.12
CA GLN A 69 -4.55 -0.83 -25.80
C GLN A 69 -4.67 -1.99 -24.80
N LEU A 70 -4.01 -1.90 -23.65
CA LEU A 70 -4.03 -2.91 -22.59
C LEU A 70 -5.26 -2.80 -21.67
N GLY A 71 -6.14 -1.80 -21.86
CA GLY A 71 -7.31 -1.59 -21.00
C GLY A 71 -6.97 -1.18 -19.57
N ILE A 72 -5.81 -0.54 -19.34
CA ILE A 72 -5.40 -0.11 -18.01
C ILE A 72 -6.31 1.02 -17.53
N THR A 73 -6.97 0.78 -16.39
CA THR A 73 -7.89 1.75 -15.77
C THR A 73 -7.23 2.55 -14.64
N HIS A 74 -6.17 2.04 -14.03
CA HIS A 74 -5.49 2.63 -12.89
C HIS A 74 -3.96 2.46 -13.03
N VAL A 75 -3.22 3.54 -12.82
CA VAL A 75 -1.74 3.52 -12.78
C VAL A 75 -1.29 3.89 -11.38
N VAL A 76 -0.54 3.01 -10.73
CA VAL A 76 0.08 3.26 -9.42
C VAL A 76 1.56 3.58 -9.64
N ASN A 77 1.90 4.87 -9.61
CA ASN A 77 3.29 5.31 -9.70
C ASN A 77 3.97 5.22 -8.33
N VAL A 78 4.90 4.28 -8.18
CA VAL A 78 5.69 4.08 -6.95
C VAL A 78 6.98 4.89 -6.89
N ALA A 79 7.31 5.67 -7.93
CA ALA A 79 8.51 6.51 -7.98
C ALA A 79 8.25 7.97 -7.56
N ALA A 80 7.03 8.48 -7.76
CA ALA A 80 6.64 9.83 -7.34
C ALA A 80 5.77 9.73 -6.08
N GLY A 81 6.37 9.95 -4.92
CA GLY A 81 5.74 9.79 -3.60
C GLY A 81 4.60 10.77 -3.31
N ARG A 82 3.44 10.55 -3.94
CA ARG A 82 2.16 11.18 -3.59
C ARG A 82 1.19 10.08 -3.20
N VAL A 83 0.79 10.06 -1.92
CA VAL A 83 -0.05 9.01 -1.35
C VAL A 83 -1.40 9.60 -0.97
N LEU A 84 -2.48 8.98 -1.46
CA LEU A 84 -3.84 9.28 -1.00
C LEU A 84 -4.26 8.23 0.05
N VAL A 85 -4.52 8.68 1.27
CA VAL A 85 -5.12 7.83 2.32
C VAL A 85 -6.59 8.17 2.43
N HIS A 86 -7.48 7.25 2.03
CA HIS A 86 -8.92 7.49 2.04
C HIS A 86 -9.69 6.44 2.88
N CYS A 87 -10.89 6.82 3.29
CA CYS A 87 -11.92 5.90 3.74
C CYS A 87 -13.23 6.28 3.04
N ALA A 88 -14.39 6.08 3.65
CA ALA A 88 -15.66 6.51 3.04
C ALA A 88 -15.77 8.04 2.93
N MET A 89 -15.50 8.75 4.05
CA MET A 89 -15.61 10.22 4.11
C MET A 89 -14.27 10.93 4.30
N GLY A 90 -13.19 10.19 4.52
CA GLY A 90 -11.89 10.79 4.81
C GLY A 90 -11.78 11.46 6.19
N VAL A 91 -12.68 11.16 7.14
CA VAL A 91 -12.81 11.87 8.44
C VAL A 91 -12.30 11.06 9.63
N SER A 92 -12.53 9.74 9.63
CA SER A 92 -12.28 8.88 10.80
C SER A 92 -11.16 7.87 10.55
N ARG A 93 -11.45 6.73 9.90
CA ARG A 93 -10.46 5.64 9.66
C ARG A 93 -9.17 6.10 8.98
N SER A 94 -9.29 6.83 7.87
CA SER A 94 -8.11 7.33 7.13
C SER A 94 -7.37 8.41 7.91
N ALA A 95 -8.09 9.29 8.62
CA ALA A 95 -7.48 10.30 9.46
C ALA A 95 -6.65 9.66 10.58
N THR A 96 -7.17 8.63 11.26
CA THR A 96 -6.42 7.86 12.27
C THR A 96 -5.09 7.34 11.75
N VAL A 97 -5.06 6.80 10.53
CA VAL A 97 -3.83 6.29 9.92
C VAL A 97 -2.84 7.42 9.63
N VAL A 98 -3.31 8.55 9.10
CA VAL A 98 -2.46 9.74 8.85
C VAL A 98 -1.90 10.30 10.16
N LEU A 99 -2.72 10.40 11.21
CA LEU A 99 -2.26 10.85 12.53
C LEU A 99 -1.17 9.93 13.07
N ALA A 100 -1.39 8.61 13.06
CA ALA A 100 -0.37 7.66 13.49
C ALA A 100 0.91 7.73 12.65
N PHE A 101 0.79 7.94 11.35
CA PHE A 101 1.95 8.13 10.46
C PHE A 101 2.79 9.34 10.89
N LEU A 102 2.16 10.50 11.08
CA LEU A 102 2.85 11.72 11.52
C LEU A 102 3.49 11.53 12.90
N MET A 103 2.82 10.84 13.82
CA MET A 103 3.40 10.56 15.14
C MET A 103 4.65 9.68 15.07
N ILE A 104 4.61 8.63 14.23
CA ILE A 104 5.69 7.64 14.14
C ILE A 104 6.89 8.18 13.35
N TYR A 105 6.65 8.85 12.22
CA TYR A 105 7.70 9.20 11.26
C TYR A 105 8.11 10.67 11.31
N GLU A 106 7.21 11.57 11.69
CA GLU A 106 7.51 13.01 11.85
C GLU A 106 7.71 13.40 13.32
N ASN A 107 7.73 12.41 14.23
CA ASN A 107 7.95 12.56 15.67
C ASN A 107 6.94 13.48 16.40
N LEU A 108 5.78 13.75 15.79
CA LEU A 108 4.75 14.59 16.38
C LEU A 108 4.05 13.89 17.57
N THR A 109 3.67 14.66 18.57
CA THR A 109 2.71 14.21 19.60
C THR A 109 1.33 14.00 18.97
N LEU A 110 0.43 13.31 19.67
CA LEU A 110 -0.95 13.18 19.20
C LEU A 110 -1.62 14.55 18.96
N VAL A 111 -1.36 15.53 19.84
CA VAL A 111 -1.94 16.88 19.73
C VAL A 111 -1.40 17.60 18.50
N GLU A 112 -0.08 17.59 18.28
CA GLU A 112 0.54 18.23 17.11
C GLU A 112 0.07 17.57 15.80
N ALA A 113 -0.04 16.24 15.77
CA ALA A 113 -0.56 15.53 14.60
C ALA A 113 -2.01 15.91 14.29
N ILE A 114 -2.88 16.01 15.31
CA ILE A 114 -4.28 16.44 15.15
C ILE A 114 -4.32 17.87 14.59
N GLN A 115 -3.60 18.80 15.19
CA GLN A 115 -3.56 20.20 14.74
C GLN A 115 -3.05 20.31 13.30
N THR A 116 -2.00 19.56 12.96
CA THR A 116 -1.41 19.56 11.61
C THR A 116 -2.41 19.11 10.55
N VAL A 117 -3.14 18.01 10.81
CA VAL A 117 -4.15 17.52 9.86
C VAL A 117 -5.39 18.42 9.84
N GLN A 118 -5.86 18.85 11.01
CA GLN A 118 -7.08 19.66 11.16
C GLN A 118 -6.96 21.05 10.54
N ALA A 119 -5.74 21.60 10.43
CA ALA A 119 -5.47 22.85 9.70
C ALA A 119 -5.81 22.75 8.20
N HIS A 120 -5.87 21.55 7.64
CA HIS A 120 -6.08 21.32 6.20
C HIS A 120 -7.36 20.53 5.88
N ARG A 121 -7.91 19.80 6.86
CA ARG A 121 -9.09 18.96 6.69
C ARG A 121 -9.79 18.70 8.02
N ASP A 122 -11.11 18.89 8.05
CA ASP A 122 -11.92 18.45 9.18
C ASP A 122 -11.83 16.93 9.38
N ILE A 123 -11.34 16.54 10.56
CA ILE A 123 -11.19 15.15 10.97
C ILE A 123 -11.89 14.90 12.30
N CYS A 124 -12.42 13.69 12.45
CA CYS A 124 -13.05 13.24 13.67
C CYS A 124 -12.91 11.70 13.77
N PRO A 125 -11.73 11.20 14.17
CA PRO A 125 -11.58 9.81 14.57
C PRO A 125 -12.59 9.46 15.67
N ASN A 126 -13.16 8.26 15.64
CA ASN A 126 -14.06 7.83 16.72
C ASN A 126 -13.29 7.64 18.04
N SER A 127 -14.01 7.55 19.16
CA SER A 127 -13.42 7.41 20.50
C SER A 127 -12.49 6.20 20.64
N GLY A 128 -12.80 5.08 20.00
CA GLY A 128 -11.94 3.89 19.98
C GLY A 128 -10.60 4.15 19.29
N PHE A 129 -10.61 4.86 18.16
CA PHE A 129 -9.39 5.27 17.47
C PHE A 129 -8.59 6.31 18.25
N LEU A 130 -9.25 7.30 18.86
CA LEU A 130 -8.58 8.27 19.72
C LEU A 130 -7.89 7.57 20.91
N ARG A 131 -8.53 6.58 21.51
CA ARG A 131 -7.93 5.78 22.59
C ARG A 131 -6.71 5.00 22.10
N GLN A 132 -6.77 4.40 20.91
CA GLN A 132 -5.62 3.69 20.33
C GLN A 132 -4.46 4.64 20.02
N LEU A 133 -4.75 5.84 19.49
CA LEU A 133 -3.75 6.88 19.25
C LEU A 133 -3.13 7.39 20.56
N GLN A 134 -3.91 7.54 21.64
CA GLN A 134 -3.38 7.89 22.96
C GLN A 134 -2.41 6.83 23.50
N VAL A 135 -2.72 5.54 23.31
CA VAL A 135 -1.81 4.44 23.66
C VAL A 135 -0.52 4.51 22.84
N LEU A 136 -0.62 4.80 21.54
CA LEU A 136 0.53 4.99 20.67
C LEU A 136 1.41 6.17 21.13
N ASP A 137 0.81 7.32 21.43
CA ASP A 137 1.54 8.52 21.85
C ASP A 137 2.37 8.24 23.11
N ASN A 138 1.73 7.69 24.15
CA ASN A 138 2.40 7.31 25.39
C ASN A 138 3.56 6.32 25.17
N ARG A 139 3.42 5.41 24.19
CA ARG A 139 4.49 4.47 23.85
C ARG A 139 5.66 5.18 23.19
N LEU A 140 5.39 6.02 22.19
CA LEU A 140 6.42 6.76 21.45
C LEU A 140 7.17 7.74 22.36
N ARG A 141 6.49 8.44 23.29
CA ARG A 141 7.16 9.36 24.23
C ARG A 141 8.19 8.65 25.12
N ARG A 142 7.85 7.46 25.62
CA ARG A 142 8.80 6.63 26.40
C ARG A 142 9.95 6.09 25.56
N GLU A 143 9.76 5.87 24.26
CA GLU A 143 10.81 5.40 23.36
C GLU A 143 11.76 6.54 22.98
N THR A 144 11.24 7.76 22.80
CA THR A 144 12.05 8.96 22.51
C THR A 144 12.91 9.38 23.69
N GLU A 145 12.42 9.25 24.93
CA GLU A 145 13.20 9.53 26.15
C GLU A 145 14.36 8.53 26.38
N ARG A 146 14.37 7.40 25.68
CA ARG A 146 15.41 6.35 25.80
C ARG A 146 16.49 6.43 24.72
N ARG A 147 16.38 7.39 23.80
CA ARG A 147 17.37 7.65 22.74
C ARG A 147 18.24 8.82 23.13
#